data_AF-A0AA43ISG2-F1
#
_entry.id   AF-A0AA43ISG2-F1
#
_cell.length_a   1.000
_cell.length_b   1.000
_cell.length_c   1.000
_cell.angle_alpha   90.00
_cell.angle_beta   90.00
_cell.angle_gamma   90.00
#
_symmetry.space_group_name_H-M   'P 1'
#
loop_
_entity.id
_entity.type
_entity.pdbx_description
1 polymer ?
#
loop_
_entity_poly.entity_id
_entity_poly.type
_entity_poly.pdbx_seq_one_letter_code
_entity_poly.pdbx_strand_id
1 'polypeptide(L)'
;MERLLVRVETTGGIREKTRLHYRQCAKVWESVRSTRLPTLRRSTVEDIILARAQKHPRSAKNELELLKRVLHDAKGRGQRVDEAIFEIAPVKHRPRRGRALTVWELYELASWFPEHTARMILIAGQLGTRQNVWFNLGSTERLTALSAPPYVS
;
A
#
# COMPACT_ATOMS: atom_id res chain seq x y z
N MET A 1 -12.50 5.82 -13.40
CA MET A 1 -11.82 5.44 -12.14
C MET A 1 -12.72 5.50 -10.93
N GLU A 2 -13.49 6.58 -10.78
CA GLU A 2 -14.33 6.85 -9.61
C GLU A 2 -15.33 5.71 -9.29
N ARG A 3 -15.97 5.10 -10.29
CA ARG A 3 -16.88 3.96 -10.05
C ARG A 3 -16.20 2.69 -9.54
N LEU A 4 -14.92 2.45 -9.88
CA LEU A 4 -14.20 1.30 -9.34
C LEU A 4 -13.77 1.57 -7.89
N LEU A 5 -13.37 2.82 -7.60
CA LEU A 5 -13.15 3.27 -6.24
C LEU A 5 -14.45 3.13 -5.44
N VAL A 6 -15.56 3.73 -5.86
CA VAL A 6 -16.87 3.60 -5.21
C VAL A 6 -17.27 2.13 -5.01
N ARG A 7 -17.06 1.25 -6.01
CA ARG A 7 -17.31 -0.18 -5.84
C ARG A 7 -16.45 -0.77 -4.72
N VAL A 8 -15.13 -0.56 -4.78
CA VAL A 8 -14.16 -0.96 -3.74
C VAL A 8 -14.56 -0.41 -2.36
N GLU A 9 -15.14 0.78 -2.30
CA GLU A 9 -15.64 1.41 -1.08
C GLU A 9 -16.92 0.74 -0.57
N THR A 10 -17.85 0.38 -1.46
CA THR A 10 -19.12 -0.30 -1.12
C THR A 10 -18.99 -1.78 -0.79
N THR A 11 -17.97 -2.50 -1.30
CA THR A 11 -17.82 -3.95 -1.05
C THR A 11 -17.36 -4.28 0.38
N GLY A 12 -17.10 -3.29 1.24
CA GLY A 12 -16.91 -3.45 2.70
C GLY A 12 -15.67 -4.23 3.16
N GLY A 13 -15.00 -5.00 2.30
CA GLY A 13 -13.90 -5.89 2.66
C GLY A 13 -12.49 -5.31 2.56
N ILE A 14 -12.34 -4.04 2.17
CA ILE A 14 -11.02 -3.45 1.88
C ILE A 14 -10.58 -2.52 3.01
N ARG A 15 -9.40 -2.83 3.59
CA ARG A 15 -8.77 -2.02 4.66
C ARG A 15 -8.57 -0.57 4.21
N GLU A 16 -8.74 0.39 5.12
CA GLU A 16 -8.62 1.83 4.86
C GLU A 16 -7.28 2.21 4.19
N LYS A 17 -6.18 1.60 4.64
CA LYS A 17 -4.86 1.80 4.03
C LYS A 17 -4.83 1.50 2.52
N THR A 18 -5.55 0.46 2.10
CA THR A 18 -5.65 0.07 0.69
C THR A 18 -6.52 1.07 -0.09
N ARG A 19 -7.58 1.61 0.53
CA ARG A 19 -8.41 2.67 -0.08
C ARG A 19 -7.60 3.94 -0.32
N LEU A 20 -6.85 4.38 0.69
CA LEU A 20 -5.96 5.54 0.59
C LEU A 20 -4.90 5.33 -0.50
N HIS A 21 -4.30 4.14 -0.56
CA HIS A 21 -3.35 3.79 -1.61
C HIS A 21 -3.95 3.94 -3.01
N TYR A 22 -5.16 3.42 -3.25
CA TYR A 22 -5.81 3.57 -4.56
C TYR A 22 -6.18 5.01 -4.88
N ARG A 23 -6.64 5.79 -3.89
CA ARG A 23 -6.89 7.23 -4.08
C ARG A 23 -5.62 7.97 -4.49
N GLN A 24 -4.48 7.66 -3.88
CA GLN A 24 -3.19 8.26 -4.25
C GLN A 24 -2.78 7.90 -5.67
N CYS A 25 -2.87 6.61 -6.04
CA CYS A 25 -2.55 6.16 -7.39
C CYS A 25 -3.49 6.76 -8.45
N ALA A 26 -4.76 7.00 -8.12
CA ALA A 26 -5.72 7.61 -9.03
C ALA A 26 -5.39 9.06 -9.40
N LYS A 27 -4.71 9.81 -8.53
CA LYS A 27 -4.35 11.22 -8.78
C LYS A 27 -3.46 11.42 -10.01
N VAL A 28 -2.61 10.44 -10.32
CA VAL A 28 -1.71 10.52 -11.50
C VAL A 28 -2.49 10.52 -12.80
N TRP A 29 -3.70 9.96 -12.79
CA TRP A 29 -4.55 9.84 -13.97
C TRP A 29 -5.57 10.95 -14.10
N GLU A 30 -5.47 12.01 -13.29
CA GLU A 30 -6.44 13.13 -13.32
C GLU A 30 -6.45 13.82 -14.69
N SER A 31 -5.30 13.95 -15.34
CA SER A 31 -5.16 14.56 -16.67
C SER A 31 -5.92 13.80 -17.78
N VAL A 32 -6.09 12.48 -17.63
CA VAL A 32 -6.78 11.61 -18.58
C VAL A 32 -8.16 11.17 -18.08
N ARG A 33 -8.62 11.71 -16.95
CA ARG A 33 -9.90 11.33 -16.33
C ARG A 33 -11.09 11.73 -17.19
N SER A 34 -11.01 12.85 -17.88
CA SER A 34 -12.05 13.37 -18.78
C SER A 34 -12.03 12.72 -20.17
N THR A 35 -10.95 12.02 -20.53
CA THR A 35 -10.82 11.34 -21.81
C THR A 35 -11.79 10.15 -21.88
N ARG A 36 -12.51 10.01 -23.00
CA ARG A 36 -13.36 8.84 -23.21
C ARG A 36 -12.49 7.60 -23.38
N LEU A 37 -12.91 6.47 -22.81
CA LEU A 37 -12.13 5.22 -22.85
C LEU A 37 -11.73 4.75 -24.26
N PRO A 38 -12.56 4.88 -25.31
CA PRO A 38 -12.16 4.48 -26.66
C PRO A 38 -11.09 5.39 -27.28
N THR A 39 -10.89 6.59 -26.73
CA THR A 39 -9.88 7.56 -27.18
C THR A 39 -8.58 7.49 -26.39
N LEU A 40 -8.59 6.78 -25.25
CA LEU A 40 -7.39 6.54 -24.46
C LEU A 40 -6.47 5.60 -25.24
N ARG A 41 -5.32 6.11 -25.68
CA ARG A 41 -4.33 5.35 -26.43
C ARG A 41 -3.17 4.91 -25.56
N ARG A 42 -2.52 3.83 -25.97
CA ARG A 42 -1.24 3.36 -25.39
C ARG A 42 -0.21 4.48 -25.21
N SER A 43 0.05 5.29 -26.23
CA SER A 43 1.13 6.30 -26.22
C SER A 43 0.98 7.28 -25.05
N THR A 44 -0.22 7.82 -24.84
CA THR A 44 -0.51 8.76 -23.74
C THR A 44 -0.28 8.12 -22.37
N VAL A 45 -0.67 6.86 -22.19
CA VAL A 45 -0.44 6.13 -20.94
C VAL A 45 1.05 5.88 -20.71
N GLU A 46 1.76 5.49 -21.76
CA GLU A 46 3.20 5.21 -21.73
C GLU A 46 4.01 6.47 -21.39
N ASP A 47 3.69 7.62 -21.98
CA ASP A 47 4.36 8.90 -21.69
C ASP A 47 4.19 9.32 -20.22
N ILE A 48 2.98 9.21 -19.68
CA ILE A 48 2.69 9.54 -18.26
C ILE A 48 3.49 8.61 -17.33
N ILE A 49 3.52 7.32 -17.63
CA ILE A 49 4.24 6.33 -16.82
C ILE A 49 5.75 6.52 -16.93
N LEU A 50 6.29 6.83 -18.10
CA LEU A 50 7.71 7.10 -18.29
C LEU A 50 8.15 8.34 -17.51
N ALA A 51 7.40 9.45 -17.61
CA ALA A 51 7.66 10.67 -16.85
C ALA A 51 7.63 10.41 -15.33
N ARG A 52 6.69 9.58 -14.87
CA ARG A 52 6.59 9.18 -13.47
C ARG A 52 7.74 8.26 -13.03
N ALA A 53 8.10 7.31 -13.87
CA ALA A 53 9.12 6.30 -13.59
C ALA A 53 10.50 6.92 -13.34
N GLN A 54 10.81 8.04 -14.00
CA GLN A 54 12.05 8.80 -13.80
C GLN A 54 12.24 9.24 -12.34
N LYS A 55 11.15 9.60 -11.64
CA LYS A 55 11.20 10.08 -10.24
C LYS A 55 10.83 9.00 -9.24
N HIS A 56 9.81 8.20 -9.56
CA HIS A 56 9.19 7.26 -8.64
C HIS A 56 8.81 5.93 -9.33
N PRO A 57 9.80 5.05 -9.62
CA PRO A 57 9.57 3.83 -10.41
C PRO A 57 8.60 2.83 -9.75
N ARG A 58 8.63 2.72 -8.42
CA ARG A 58 7.69 1.86 -7.68
C ARG A 58 6.26 2.37 -7.79
N SER A 59 6.07 3.69 -7.66
CA SER A 59 4.74 4.30 -7.75
C SER A 59 4.19 4.17 -9.16
N ALA A 60 5.00 4.44 -10.19
CA ALA A 60 4.63 4.28 -11.58
C ALA A 60 4.12 2.86 -11.91
N LYS A 61 4.81 1.83 -11.37
CA LYS A 61 4.35 0.44 -11.50
C LYS A 61 2.96 0.24 -10.89
N ASN A 62 2.76 0.65 -9.64
CA ASN A 62 1.48 0.47 -8.94
C ASN A 62 0.33 1.25 -9.63
N GLU A 63 0.64 2.44 -10.13
CA GLU A 63 -0.29 3.30 -10.85
C GLU A 63 -0.74 2.66 -12.18
N LEU A 64 0.18 2.07 -12.94
CA LEU A 64 -0.13 1.30 -14.16
C LEU A 64 -0.97 0.05 -13.87
N GLU A 65 -0.62 -0.71 -12.83
CA GLU A 65 -1.40 -1.90 -12.43
C GLU A 65 -2.84 -1.52 -12.03
N LEU A 66 -3.01 -0.41 -11.31
CA LEU A 66 -4.34 0.10 -10.99
C LEU A 66 -5.13 0.48 -12.25
N LEU A 67 -4.50 1.18 -13.20
CA LEU A 67 -5.13 1.53 -14.47
C LEU A 67 -5.57 0.28 -15.23
N LYS A 68 -4.68 -0.70 -15.41
CA LYS A 68 -5.00 -1.96 -16.09
C LYS A 68 -6.18 -2.68 -15.43
N ARG A 69 -6.24 -2.71 -14.10
CA ARG A 69 -7.38 -3.30 -13.37
C ARG A 69 -8.68 -2.57 -13.66
N VAL A 70 -8.66 -1.24 -13.72
CA VAL A 70 -9.84 -0.42 -14.07
C VAL A 70 -10.27 -0.64 -15.51
N LEU A 71 -9.32 -0.71 -16.45
CA LEU A 71 -9.61 -0.96 -17.86
C LEU A 71 -10.13 -2.38 -18.09
N HIS A 72 -9.64 -3.38 -17.37
CA HIS A 72 -10.15 -4.74 -17.44
C HIS A 72 -11.59 -4.83 -16.92
N ASP A 73 -11.90 -4.13 -15.82
CA ASP A 73 -13.27 -4.03 -15.28
C ASP A 73 -14.22 -3.31 -16.25
N ALA A 74 -13.73 -2.30 -16.98
CA ALA A 74 -14.47 -1.62 -18.04
C ALA A 74 -14.72 -2.53 -19.26
N LYS A 75 -13.68 -3.25 -19.72
CA LYS A 75 -13.76 -4.23 -20.81
C LYS A 75 -14.78 -5.33 -20.49
N GLY A 76 -14.77 -5.85 -19.27
CA GLY A 76 -15.73 -6.86 -18.79
C GLY A 76 -17.19 -6.38 -18.80
N ARG A 77 -17.43 -5.07 -18.88
CA ARG A 77 -18.77 -4.47 -19.02
C ARG A 77 -19.12 -4.10 -20.47
N GLY A 78 -18.34 -4.57 -21.44
CA GLY A 78 -18.55 -4.30 -22.86
C GLY A 78 -18.08 -2.91 -23.33
N GLN A 79 -17.30 -2.19 -22.52
CA GLN A 79 -16.71 -0.92 -22.97
C GLN A 79 -15.52 -1.19 -23.91
N ARG A 80 -15.45 -0.43 -25.00
CA ARG A 80 -14.31 -0.49 -25.93
C ARG A 80 -13.09 0.17 -25.29
N VAL A 81 -11.99 -0.57 -25.23
CA VAL A 81 -10.71 -0.14 -24.66
C VAL A 81 -9.61 -0.57 -25.63
N ASP A 82 -8.59 0.27 -25.79
CA ASP A 82 -7.37 -0.06 -26.54
C ASP A 82 -6.62 -1.22 -25.85
N GLU A 83 -6.51 -2.36 -26.53
CA GLU A 83 -5.86 -3.55 -25.99
C GLU A 83 -4.34 -3.38 -25.82
N ALA A 84 -3.73 -2.49 -26.61
CA ALA A 84 -2.30 -2.23 -26.55
C ALA A 84 -1.87 -1.62 -25.20
N ILE A 85 -2.79 -1.04 -24.42
CA ILE A 85 -2.51 -0.55 -23.06
C ILE A 85 -2.16 -1.71 -22.12
N PHE A 86 -2.74 -2.90 -22.33
CA PHE A 86 -2.45 -4.06 -21.50
C PHE A 86 -1.04 -4.63 -21.75
N GLU A 87 -0.46 -4.35 -22.91
CA GLU A 87 0.89 -4.78 -23.30
C GLU A 87 2.00 -3.89 -22.73
N ILE A 88 1.68 -2.71 -22.17
CA ILE A 88 2.68 -1.81 -21.59
C ILE A 88 3.43 -2.55 -20.47
N ALA A 89 4.73 -2.72 -20.65
CA ALA A 89 5.56 -3.43 -19.68
C ALA A 89 5.61 -2.64 -18.36
N PRO A 90 5.47 -3.31 -17.20
CA PRO A 90 5.60 -2.63 -15.92
C PRO A 90 7.03 -2.13 -15.73
N VAL A 91 7.16 -0.93 -15.14
CA VAL A 91 8.45 -0.32 -14.82
C VAL A 91 9.24 -1.24 -13.89
N LYS A 92 10.47 -1.59 -14.29
CA LYS A 92 11.37 -2.39 -13.46
C LYS A 92 11.86 -1.55 -12.28
N HIS A 93 11.51 -1.98 -11.07
CA HIS A 93 12.01 -1.40 -9.82
C HIS A 93 12.85 -2.45 -9.10
N ARG A 94 14.12 -2.12 -8.81
CA ARG A 94 14.95 -2.93 -7.91
C ARG A 94 14.51 -2.65 -6.47
N PRO A 95 14.01 -3.65 -5.72
CA PRO A 95 13.69 -3.44 -4.32
C PRO A 95 14.94 -3.02 -3.56
N ARG A 96 14.80 -2.03 -2.67
CA ARG A 96 15.84 -1.75 -1.67
C ARG A 96 16.09 -3.04 -0.91
N ARG A 97 17.29 -3.60 -1.03
CA ARG A 97 17.74 -4.70 -0.20
C ARG A 97 18.07 -4.10 1.16
N GLY A 98 17.12 -4.16 2.08
CA GLY A 98 17.44 -3.95 3.50
C GLY A 98 18.39 -5.07 3.93
N ARG A 99 19.41 -4.72 4.71
CA ARG A 99 20.24 -5.70 5.42
C ARG A 99 19.58 -5.95 6.78
N ALA A 100 19.45 -7.22 7.17
CA ALA A 100 19.07 -7.54 8.54
C ALA A 100 20.19 -7.13 9.50
N LEU A 101 19.82 -6.59 10.66
CA LEU A 101 20.78 -6.32 11.72
C LEU A 101 21.28 -7.63 12.31
N THR A 102 22.56 -7.69 12.65
CA THR A 102 23.10 -8.77 13.49
C THR A 102 22.61 -8.62 14.93
N VAL A 103 22.79 -9.66 15.73
CA VAL A 103 22.43 -9.63 17.17
C VAL A 103 23.17 -8.50 17.89
N TRP A 104 24.46 -8.30 17.59
CA TRP A 104 25.27 -7.23 18.18
C TRP A 104 24.79 -5.85 17.79
N GLU A 105 24.49 -5.65 16.50
CA GLU A 105 23.95 -4.39 15.98
C GLU A 105 22.55 -4.08 16.56
N LEU A 106 21.77 -5.11 16.90
CA LEU A 106 20.48 -4.94 17.58
C LEU A 106 20.66 -4.45 19.02
N TYR A 107 21.61 -5.02 19.77
CA TYR A 107 21.93 -4.55 21.12
C TYR A 107 22.51 -3.13 21.10
N GLU A 108 23.40 -2.84 20.17
CA GLU A 108 23.94 -1.50 19.96
C GLU A 108 22.83 -0.49 19.67
N LEU A 109 21.92 -0.82 18.73
CA LEU A 109 20.76 0.01 18.44
C LEU A 109 19.90 0.25 19.67
N ALA A 110 19.62 -0.79 20.47
CA ALA A 110 18.81 -0.67 21.67
C ALA A 110 19.44 0.24 22.73
N SER A 111 20.78 0.29 22.81
CA SER A 111 21.52 1.09 23.79
C SER A 111 21.33 2.62 23.63
N TRP A 112 20.90 3.08 22.45
CA TRP A 112 20.67 4.50 22.18
C TRP A 112 19.34 5.03 22.73
N PHE A 113 18.50 4.15 23.26
CA PHE A 113 17.15 4.48 23.70
C PHE A 113 16.98 4.31 25.21
N PRO A 114 16.02 5.03 25.83
CA PRO A 114 15.62 4.78 27.20
C PRO A 114 15.15 3.34 27.41
N GLU A 115 15.29 2.82 28.63
CA GLU A 115 15.11 1.39 28.95
C GLU A 115 13.79 0.80 28.42
N HIS A 116 12.66 1.50 28.58
CA HIS A 116 11.36 1.03 28.10
C HIS A 116 11.32 0.84 26.57
N THR A 117 11.97 1.72 25.82
CA THR A 117 12.05 1.64 24.36
C THR A 117 13.08 0.59 23.93
N ALA A 118 14.20 0.50 24.64
CA ALA A 118 15.24 -0.52 24.41
C ALA A 118 14.67 -1.94 24.52
N ARG A 119 13.87 -2.22 25.57
CA ARG A 119 13.19 -3.52 25.74
C ARG A 119 12.27 -3.85 24.56
N MET A 120 11.50 -2.88 24.06
CA MET A 120 10.65 -3.10 22.88
C MET A 120 11.46 -3.41 21.62
N ILE A 121 12.57 -2.71 21.41
CA ILE A 121 13.45 -2.94 20.24
C ILE A 121 14.01 -4.36 20.26
N LEU A 122 14.47 -4.84 21.42
CA LEU A 122 15.02 -6.19 21.58
C LEU A 122 13.97 -7.27 21.30
N ILE A 123 12.78 -7.15 21.89
CA ILE A 123 11.69 -8.10 21.67
C ILE A 123 11.23 -8.07 20.20
N ALA A 124 11.09 -6.88 19.61
CA ALA A 124 10.70 -6.73 18.21
C ALA A 124 11.73 -7.36 17.24
N GLY A 125 13.02 -7.18 17.53
CA GLY A 125 14.11 -7.77 16.74
C GLY A 125 14.15 -9.29 16.81
N GLN A 126 13.79 -9.88 17.96
CA GLN A 126 13.77 -11.34 18.15
C GLN A 126 12.54 -12.01 17.53
N LEU A 127 11.36 -11.40 17.64
CA LEU A 127 10.11 -11.99 17.16
C LEU A 127 9.84 -11.72 15.68
N GLY A 128 10.52 -10.74 15.07
CA GLY A 128 10.35 -10.40 13.65
C GLY A 128 8.95 -9.90 13.30
N THR A 129 8.16 -9.49 14.29
CA THR A 129 6.78 -9.04 14.12
C THR A 129 6.73 -7.67 13.48
N ARG A 130 5.68 -7.43 12.68
CA ARG A 130 5.49 -6.13 12.01
C ARG A 130 5.21 -5.04 13.05
N GLN A 131 5.74 -3.84 12.80
CA GLN A 131 5.59 -2.66 13.65
C GLN A 131 4.14 -2.37 14.10
N ASN A 132 3.16 -2.64 13.24
CA ASN A 132 1.74 -2.42 13.56
C ASN A 132 1.20 -3.34 14.67
N VAL A 133 1.84 -4.49 14.91
CA VAL A 133 1.47 -5.38 16.02
C VAL A 133 1.82 -4.72 17.35
N TRP A 134 3.03 -4.16 17.46
CA TRP A 134 3.51 -3.49 18.67
C TRP A 134 2.67 -2.28 19.06
N PHE A 135 2.28 -1.44 18.10
CA PHE A 135 1.44 -0.28 18.40
C PHE A 135 0.01 -0.64 18.79
N ASN A 136 -0.51 -1.77 18.30
CA ASN A 136 -1.83 -2.25 18.71
C ASN A 136 -1.83 -2.89 20.11
N LEU A 137 -0.66 -3.24 20.66
CA LEU A 137 -0.51 -3.69 22.04
C LEU A 137 -0.49 -2.52 23.04
N GLY A 138 -0.23 -1.29 22.57
CA GLY A 138 -0.27 -0.07 23.37
C GLY A 138 -1.66 0.58 23.42
N SER A 139 -2.55 0.28 22.47
CA SER A 139 -3.95 0.75 22.44
C SER A 139 -4.85 -0.03 23.41
N THR A 140 -4.31 -0.34 24.57
CA THR A 140 -4.86 -1.25 25.55
C THR A 140 -5.74 -0.50 26.54
N GLU A 141 -6.83 0.06 26.05
CA GLU A 141 -8.05 0.20 26.85
C GLU A 141 -8.81 -1.14 26.94
N ARG A 142 -8.30 -2.23 26.34
CA ARG A 142 -8.96 -3.55 26.29
C ARG A 142 -8.39 -4.63 27.21
N LEU A 143 -7.21 -4.48 27.82
CA LEU A 143 -6.71 -5.50 28.78
C LEU A 143 -7.13 -5.23 30.24
N THR A 144 -7.62 -4.04 30.57
CA THR A 144 -8.22 -3.76 31.89
C THR A 144 -9.57 -4.44 32.11
N ALA A 145 -10.22 -4.94 31.06
CA ALA A 145 -11.46 -5.72 31.17
C ALA A 145 -11.21 -7.20 31.58
N LEU A 146 -9.97 -7.68 31.59
CA LEU A 146 -9.61 -9.06 31.93
C LEU A 146 -8.84 -9.18 33.27
N SER A 147 -8.63 -8.07 33.99
CA SER A 147 -7.98 -8.07 35.30
C SER A 147 -8.92 -7.77 36.46
N ALA A 148 -10.25 -7.77 36.25
CA ALA A 148 -11.18 -7.73 37.37
C ALA A 148 -11.20 -9.12 38.05
N PRO A 149 -10.74 -9.25 39.30
CA PRO A 149 -10.85 -10.52 40.02
C PRO A 149 -12.33 -10.88 40.22
N PRO A 150 -12.75 -12.14 40.01
CA PRO A 150 -14.06 -12.57 40.47
C PRO A 150 -13.99 -12.71 42.01
N TYR A 151 -15.08 -12.31 42.67
CA TYR A 151 -15.36 -12.30 44.12
C TYR A 151 -14.94 -11.04 44.90
N VAL A 152 -15.92 -10.23 45.29
CA VAL A 152 -16.64 -10.21 46.61
C VAL A 152 -18.01 -9.56 46.31
N SER A 153 -19.18 -10.10 46.65
CA SER A 153 -19.69 -10.50 47.98
C SER A 153 -20.61 -11.71 47.92
#